data_AF-A0A3A4S8F9-F1
#
_entry.id   AF-A0A3A4S8F9-F1
#
_cell.length_a   1.000
_cell.length_b   1.000
_cell.length_c   1.000
_cell.angle_alpha   90.00
_cell.angle_beta   90.00
_cell.angle_gamma   90.00
#
_symmetry.space_group_name_H-M   'P 1'
#
loop_
_entity.id
_entity.type
_entity.pdbx_description
1 polymer ?
#
loop_
_entity_poly.entity_id
_entity_poly.type
_entity_poly.pdbx_seq_one_letter_code
_entity_poly.pdbx_strand_id
1 'polypeptide(L)' 'MNDRFWENLESIVIERGMSWADLARKMFKGQYVYPSEFKRLYQTFRHYKSHHLMPQVKWVEKVVSVLEIDYEDLFRR' A
#
# COMPACT_ATOMS: atom_id res chain seq x y z
N MET A 1 -9.47 3.37 -13.17
CA MET A 1 -9.74 3.67 -11.74
C MET A 1 -8.64 3.09 -10.86
N ASN A 2 -8.25 1.83 -11.08
CA ASN A 2 -7.13 1.22 -10.36
C ASN A 2 -5.77 1.86 -10.70
N ASP A 3 -5.54 2.28 -11.95
CA ASP A 3 -4.29 2.95 -12.33
C ASP A 3 -4.10 4.24 -11.52
N ARG A 4 -5.13 5.10 -11.45
CA ARG A 4 -5.12 6.32 -10.62
C ARG A 4 -4.82 6.03 -9.15
N PHE A 5 -5.41 4.97 -8.58
CA PHE A 5 -5.12 4.58 -7.21
C PHE A 5 -3.61 4.32 -7.01
N TRP A 6 -2.99 3.54 -7.90
CA TRP A 6 -1.59 3.18 -7.78
C TRP A 6 -0.65 4.35 -8.09
N GLU A 7 -0.98 5.20 -9.07
CA GLU A 7 -0.24 6.41 -9.42
C GLU A 7 -0.26 7.44 -8.27
N ASN A 8 -1.43 7.65 -7.68
CA ASN A 8 -1.59 8.57 -6.55
C ASN A 8 -0.88 8.06 -5.31
N LEU A 9 -1.04 6.76 -5.01
CA LEU A 9 -0.31 6.13 -3.92
C LEU A 9 1.21 6.17 -4.14
N GLU A 10 1.68 6.00 -5.37
CA GLU A 10 3.10 6.10 -5.72
C GLU A 10 3.64 7.51 -5.47
N SER A 11 2.89 8.53 -5.90
CA SER A 11 3.23 9.92 -5.63
C SER A 11 3.36 10.20 -4.13
N ILE A 12 2.40 9.74 -3.33
CA ILE A 12 2.42 9.91 -1.86
C ILE A 12 3.62 9.17 -1.23
N VAL A 13 3.93 7.96 -1.69
CA VAL A 13 5.07 7.18 -1.20
C VAL A 13 6.39 7.88 -1.51
N ILE A 14 6.55 8.41 -2.73
CA ILE A 14 7.73 9.17 -3.16
C ILE A 14 7.88 10.48 -2.38
N GLU A 15 6.80 11.25 -2.23
CA GLU A 15 6.78 12.52 -1.51
C GLU A 15 7.20 12.38 -0.04
N ARG A 16 6.88 11.24 0.56
CA ARG A 16 7.26 10.91 1.94
C ARG A 16 8.65 10.27 2.05
N GLY A 17 9.39 10.15 0.95
CA GLY A 17 10.71 9.51 0.93
C GLY A 17 10.69 8.05 1.38
N MET A 18 9.56 7.35 1.22
CA MET A 18 9.39 5.96 1.66
C MET A 18 9.57 5.00 0.48
N SER A 19 10.00 3.77 0.76
CA SER A 19 9.91 2.69 -0.21
C SER A 19 8.56 1.95 -0.10
N TRP A 20 8.21 1.20 -1.15
CA TRP A 20 7.07 0.28 -1.12
C TRP A 20 7.17 -0.77 -0.01
N ALA A 21 8.40 -1.19 0.33
CA ALA A 21 8.63 -2.11 1.45
C ALA A 21 8.32 -1.44 2.80
N ASP A 22 8.63 -0.16 2.95
CA ASP A 22 8.32 0.59 4.18
C ASP A 22 6.82 0.78 4.38
N LEU A 23 6.10 1.11 3.30
CA LEU A 23 4.64 1.14 3.32
C LEU A 23 4.07 -0.23 3.72
N ALA A 24 4.52 -1.30 3.05
CA ALA A 24 4.04 -2.65 3.35
C ALA A 24 4.36 -3.07 4.81
N ARG A 25 5.53 -2.71 5.35
CA ARG A 25 5.87 -2.97 6.76
C ARG A 25 4.91 -2.29 7.71
N LYS A 26 4.55 -1.03 7.43
CA LYS A 26 3.57 -0.30 8.24
C LYS A 26 2.16 -0.90 8.10
N MET A 27 1.74 -1.25 6.88
CA MET A 27 0.44 -1.90 6.63
C MET A 27 0.31 -3.26 7.31
N PHE A 28 1.36 -4.07 7.30
CA PHE A 28 1.32 -5.44 7.84
C PHE A 28 1.88 -5.54 9.25
N LYS A 29 2.11 -4.40 9.93
CA LYS A 29 2.58 -4.40 11.32
C LYS A 29 1.63 -5.24 12.19
N GLY A 30 2.22 -6.18 12.93
CA GLY A 30 1.49 -7.13 13.78
C GLY A 30 0.88 -8.34 13.06
N GLN A 31 1.02 -8.46 11.74
CA GLN A 31 0.52 -9.62 10.96
C GLN A 31 1.61 -10.65 10.63
N TYR A 32 2.84 -10.40 11.06
CA TYR A 32 3.96 -11.31 10.90
C TYR A 32 4.87 -11.24 12.13
N VAL A 33 5.51 -12.35 12.43
CA VAL A 33 6.57 -12.46 13.43
C VAL A 33 7.91 -12.67 12.72
N TYR A 34 7.90 -13.48 11.66
CA TYR A 34 9.11 -13.87 10.93
C TYR A 34 9.29 -13.09 9.62
N PRO A 35 10.54 -12.85 9.18
CA PRO A 35 10.82 -12.18 7.90
C PRO A 35 10.22 -12.89 6.67
N SER A 36 10.09 -14.22 6.71
CA SER A 36 9.52 -15.02 5.62
C SER A 36 8.01 -14.80 5.45
N GLU A 37 7.29 -14.56 6.55
CA GLU A 37 5.86 -14.22 6.53
C GLU A 37 5.65 -12.83 5.93
N PHE A 38 6.47 -11.85 6.33
CA PHE A 38 6.48 -10.54 5.70
C PHE A 38 6.78 -10.64 4.20
N LYS A 39 7.75 -11.47 3.81
CA LYS A 39 8.09 -11.68 2.39
C LYS A 39 6.88 -12.16 1.58
N ARG A 40 6.07 -13.07 2.11
CA ARG A 40 4.83 -13.53 1.46
C ARG A 40 3.80 -12.40 1.33
N LEU A 41 3.56 -11.67 2.41
CA LEU A 41 2.64 -10.51 2.41
C LEU A 41 3.07 -9.44 1.41
N TYR A 42 4.37 -9.12 1.39
CA TYR A 42 4.94 -8.16 0.47
C TYR A 42 4.87 -8.62 -0.99
N GLN A 43 5.05 -9.92 -1.26
CA GLN A 43 4.87 -10.47 -2.60
C GLN A 43 3.43 -10.34 -3.09
N THR A 44 2.44 -10.62 -2.23
CA THR A 44 1.04 -10.38 -2.56
C THR A 44 0.78 -8.91 -2.83
N PHE A 45 1.26 -8.01 -1.96
CA PHE A 45 1.13 -6.57 -2.18
C PHE A 45 1.74 -6.10 -3.50
N ARG A 46 2.96 -6.56 -3.81
CA ARG A 46 3.63 -6.28 -5.07
C ARG A 46 2.86 -6.83 -6.27
N HIS A 47 2.26 -8.01 -6.16
CA HIS A 47 1.45 -8.58 -7.24
C HIS A 47 0.27 -7.66 -7.59
N TYR A 48 -0.44 -7.14 -6.59
CA TYR A 48 -1.52 -6.17 -6.79
C TYR A 48 -1.03 -4.90 -7.49
N LYS A 49 0.08 -4.31 -7.01
CA LYS A 49 0.69 -3.12 -7.65
C LYS A 49 1.10 -3.42 -9.09
N SER A 50 1.89 -4.47 -9.34
CA SER A 50 2.44 -4.73 -10.68
C SER A 50 1.40 -5.03 -11.75
N HIS A 51 0.21 -5.50 -11.36
CA HIS A 51 -0.89 -5.78 -12.27
C HIS A 51 -2.00 -4.72 -12.21
N HIS A 52 -1.76 -3.59 -11.53
CA HIS A 52 -2.75 -2.55 -11.25
C HIS A 52 -4.11 -3.09 -10.79
N LEU A 53 -4.09 -4.13 -9.95
CA LEU A 53 -5.30 -4.70 -9.37
C LEU A 53 -5.78 -3.80 -8.24
N MET A 54 -7.09 -3.61 -8.13
CA MET A 54 -7.68 -2.89 -7.01
C MET A 54 -7.44 -3.69 -5.70
N PRO A 55 -6.82 -3.11 -4.67
CA PRO A 55 -6.73 -3.77 -3.37
C PRO A 55 -8.11 -4.02 -2.76
N GLN A 56 -8.18 -5.02 -1.88
CA GLN A 56 -9.37 -5.22 -1.05
C GLN A 56 -9.60 -3.98 -0.16
N VAL A 57 -10.86 -3.68 0.17
CA VAL A 57 -11.24 -2.50 0.96
C VAL A 57 -10.42 -2.37 2.25
N LYS A 58 -10.24 -3.46 3.00
CA LYS A 58 -9.41 -3.50 4.21
C LYS A 58 -7.96 -3.04 4.01
N TRP A 59 -7.40 -3.20 2.81
CA TRP A 59 -6.05 -2.72 2.50
C TRP A 59 -6.06 -1.23 2.19
N VAL A 60 -7.09 -0.74 1.49
CA VAL A 60 -7.28 0.70 1.26
C VAL A 60 -7.45 1.43 2.59
N GLU A 61 -8.33 0.94 3.47
CA GLU A 61 -8.50 1.44 4.84
C GLU A 61 -7.18 1.50 5.60
N LYS A 62 -6.35 0.47 5.43
CA LYS A 62 -5.07 0.40 6.12
C LYS A 62 -4.02 1.34 5.52
N VAL A 63 -4.04 1.56 4.20
CA VAL A 63 -3.21 2.59 3.53
C VAL A 63 -3.59 3.97 4.06
N VAL A 64 -4.88 4.30 4.04
CA VAL A 64 -5.44 5.56 4.56
C VAL A 64 -5.00 5.78 6.01
N SER A 65 -5.19 4.78 6.88
CA SER A 65 -4.81 4.87 8.29
C SER A 65 -3.31 4.98 8.52
N VAL A 66 -2.49 4.21 7.81
CA VAL A 66 -1.02 4.20 7.98
C VAL A 66 -0.35 5.45 7.43
N LEU A 67 -0.90 5.98 6.35
CA LEU A 67 -0.43 7.21 5.75
C LEU A 67 -1.09 8.44 6.37
N GLU A 68 -2.14 8.31 7.19
CA GLU A 68 -2.85 9.46 7.75
C GLU A 68 -3.27 10.44 6.63
N ILE A 69 -3.85 9.87 5.58
CA ILE A 69 -4.39 10.56 4.40
C ILE A 69 -5.88 10.31 4.31
N ASP A 70 -6.57 11.06 3.46
CA ASP A 70 -7.97 10.80 3.14
C ASP A 70 -8.11 9.83 1.96
N TYR A 71 -9.30 9.25 1.83
CA TYR A 71 -9.64 8.45 0.66
C TYR A 71 -9.51 9.25 -0.64
N GLU A 72 -9.81 10.54 -0.60
CA GLU A 72 -9.76 11.41 -1.79
C GLU A 72 -8.35 11.52 -2.35
N ASP A 73 -7.32 11.51 -1.49
CA ASP A 73 -5.92 11.52 -1.91
C ASP A 73 -5.54 10.30 -2.77
N LEU A 74 -6.26 9.18 -2.60
CA LEU A 74 -6.03 7.95 -3.36
C LEU A 74 -6.80 7.90 -4.67
N PHE A 75 -7.98 8.52 -4.77
CA PHE A 75 -8.87 8.34 -5.92
C PHE A 75 -9.12 9.59 -6.77
N ARG A 76 -8.87 10.79 -6.22
CA ARG A 76 -9.24 12.07 -6.84
C ARG A 76 -8.09 13.05 -7.04
N ARG A 77 -6.92 12.79 -6.45
CA ARG A 77 -5.68 13.48 -6.77
C ARG A 77 -5.39 13.36 -8.27
#